data_AF-B7S941-F1
#
_entry.id   AF-B7S941-F1
#
_cell.length_a   1.000
_cell.length_b   1.000
_cell.length_c   1.000
_cell.angle_alpha   90.00
_cell.angle_beta   90.00
_cell.angle_gamma   90.00
#
_symmetry.space_group_name_H-M   'P 1'
#
loop_
_entity.id
_entity.type
_entity.pdbx_description
1 polymer ?
#
loop_
_entity_poly.entity_id
_entity_poly.type
_entity_poly.pdbx_seq_one_letter_code
_entity_poly.pdbx_strand_id
1 'polypeptide(L)'
;MSRARSQSSIVNLNCLIPNDWRDHPEGVTRLILVEEFRQHLQKYQTKEGLVVTIDDVTAMSQAHCNSVWFRKLNGDEVEPDLVKYYPMKIQVHESVMTSRV
;
A
#
# COMPACT_ATOMS: atom_id res chain seq x y z
N MET A 1 -29.06 -10.21 20.80
CA MET A 1 -28.42 -9.87 19.51
C MET A 1 -27.36 -8.81 19.74
N SER A 2 -26.09 -9.18 19.74
CA SER A 2 -24.98 -8.26 19.99
C SER A 2 -24.73 -7.44 18.72
N ARG A 3 -24.94 -6.12 18.78
CA ARG A 3 -24.53 -5.21 17.70
C ARG A 3 -23.01 -5.17 17.65
N ALA A 4 -22.40 -5.83 16.66
CA ALA A 4 -21.00 -5.57 16.32
C ALA A 4 -20.89 -4.09 15.94
N ARG A 5 -20.09 -3.32 16.69
CA ARG A 5 -19.70 -1.97 16.29
C ARG A 5 -18.48 -2.14 15.40
N SER A 6 -18.63 -1.95 14.09
CA SER A 6 -17.51 -1.77 13.18
C SER A 6 -16.80 -0.47 13.57
N GLN A 7 -15.60 -0.57 14.12
CA GLN A 7 -14.70 0.59 14.21
C GLN A 7 -13.98 0.70 12.88
N SER A 8 -14.22 1.77 12.14
CA SER A 8 -13.45 2.08 10.94
C SER A 8 -12.29 2.99 11.30
N SER A 9 -11.06 2.56 11.05
CA SER A 9 -9.86 3.40 11.11
C SER A 9 -9.53 3.93 9.71
N ILE A 10 -9.09 5.19 9.63
CA ILE A 10 -8.48 5.74 8.42
C ILE A 10 -6.97 5.63 8.59
N VAL A 11 -6.32 4.88 7.70
CA VAL A 11 -4.87 4.73 7.66
C VAL A 11 -4.33 5.60 6.54
N ASN A 12 -3.57 6.65 6.91
CA ASN A 12 -2.83 7.46 5.95
C ASN A 12 -1.47 6.80 5.70
N LEU A 13 -1.16 6.51 4.43
CA LEU A 13 0.13 5.94 4.02
C LEU A 13 0.85 6.94 3.11
N ASN A 14 2.10 7.24 3.46
CA ASN A 14 3.04 7.86 2.53
C ASN A 14 3.76 6.74 1.81
N CYS A 15 3.63 6.68 0.49
CA CYS A 15 4.22 5.63 -0.33
C CYS A 15 5.33 6.22 -1.21
N LEU A 16 6.41 5.46 -1.40
CA LEU A 16 7.42 5.68 -2.44
C LEU A 16 7.20 4.62 -3.51
N ILE A 17 6.70 5.03 -4.67
CA ILE A 17 6.28 4.09 -5.73
C ILE A 17 7.13 4.25 -6.99
N PRO A 18 7.34 3.18 -7.79
CA PRO A 18 8.12 3.24 -9.02
C PRO A 18 7.63 4.33 -9.97
N ASN A 19 8.56 5.04 -10.61
CA ASN A 19 8.21 6.03 -11.63
C ASN A 19 7.50 5.45 -12.85
N ASP A 20 7.72 4.18 -13.14
CA ASP A 20 7.10 3.45 -14.25
C ASP A 20 5.58 3.38 -14.06
N TRP A 21 5.09 3.42 -12.81
CA TRP A 21 3.65 3.50 -12.53
C TRP A 21 3.06 4.90 -12.78
N ARG A 22 3.87 5.90 -13.17
CA ARG A 22 3.38 7.24 -13.60
C ARG A 22 2.86 7.24 -15.01
N ASP A 23 3.28 6.29 -15.85
CA ASP A 23 2.75 6.17 -17.21
C ASP A 23 1.26 5.79 -17.17
N HIS A 24 0.84 5.17 -16.06
CA HIS A 24 -0.55 4.94 -15.73
C HIS A 24 -1.18 6.19 -15.05
N PRO A 25 -2.45 6.54 -15.33
CA PRO A 25 -3.08 7.71 -14.73
C PRO A 25 -3.03 7.65 -13.20
N GLU A 26 -2.55 8.72 -12.56
CA GLU A 26 -2.29 8.76 -11.12
C GLU A 26 -3.49 8.32 -10.27
N GLY A 27 -4.71 8.72 -10.68
CA GLY A 27 -5.95 8.34 -9.99
C GLY A 27 -6.21 6.83 -10.02
N VAL A 28 -5.86 6.15 -11.11
CA VAL A 28 -6.04 4.70 -11.25
C VAL A 28 -4.99 3.96 -10.43
N THR A 29 -3.71 4.35 -10.53
CA THR A 29 -2.63 3.81 -9.68
C THR A 29 -2.98 3.95 -8.19
N ARG A 30 -3.50 5.11 -7.79
CA ARG A 30 -3.95 5.35 -6.42
C ARG A 30 -5.09 4.43 -5.99
N LEU A 31 -6.09 4.23 -6.86
CA LEU A 31 -7.22 3.35 -6.57
C LEU A 31 -6.79 1.89 -6.40
N ILE A 32 -5.92 1.40 -7.28
CA ILE A 32 -5.32 0.06 -7.19
C ILE A 32 -4.64 -0.10 -5.83
N LEU A 33 -3.74 0.82 -5.48
CA LEU A 33 -2.99 0.74 -4.23
C LEU A 33 -3.89 0.79 -2.99
N VAL A 34 -4.94 1.61 -2.99
CA VAL A 34 -5.91 1.66 -1.89
C VAL A 34 -6.62 0.33 -1.72
N GLU A 35 -7.07 -0.28 -2.81
CA GLU A 35 -7.81 -1.54 -2.77
C GLU A 35 -6.91 -2.72 -2.34
N GLU A 36 -5.71 -2.81 -2.92
CA GLU A 36 -4.71 -3.83 -2.57
C GLU A 36 -4.30 -3.72 -1.10
N PHE A 37 -4.01 -2.50 -0.60
CA PHE A 37 -3.71 -2.31 0.82
C PHE A 37 -4.88 -2.65 1.72
N ARG A 38 -6.11 -2.32 1.33
CA ARG A 38 -7.29 -2.63 2.13
C ARG A 38 -7.39 -4.13 2.36
N GLN A 39 -7.23 -4.92 1.30
CA GLN A 39 -7.28 -6.39 1.39
C GLN A 39 -6.08 -6.94 2.19
N HIS A 40 -4.88 -6.42 1.93
CA HIS A 40 -3.66 -6.86 2.60
C HIS A 40 -3.68 -6.59 4.11
N LEU A 41 -4.08 -5.38 4.52
CA LEU A 41 -4.18 -5.01 5.92
C LEU A 41 -5.24 -5.84 6.66
N GLN A 42 -6.39 -6.09 6.03
CA GLN A 42 -7.44 -6.94 6.60
C GLN A 42 -6.94 -8.38 6.85
N LYS A 43 -6.10 -8.90 5.97
CA LYS A 43 -5.63 -10.29 6.04
C LYS A 43 -4.39 -10.48 6.90
N TYR A 44 -3.41 -9.58 6.78
CA TYR A 44 -2.07 -9.77 7.33
C TYR A 44 -1.72 -8.77 8.44
N GLN A 45 -2.53 -7.72 8.64
CA GLN A 45 -2.33 -6.69 9.66
C GLN A 45 -0.94 -6.02 9.61
N THR A 46 -0.31 -5.99 8.43
CA THR A 46 0.99 -5.36 8.18
C THR A 46 0.98 -4.57 6.88
N LYS A 47 1.86 -3.58 6.77
CA LYS A 47 2.05 -2.78 5.56
C LYS A 47 3.11 -3.37 4.62
N GLU A 48 3.82 -4.39 5.06
CA GLU A 48 4.94 -5.00 4.34
C GLU A 48 4.51 -6.29 3.63
N GLY A 49 5.22 -6.64 2.56
CA GLY A 49 5.01 -7.87 1.80
C GLY A 49 3.82 -7.84 0.83
N LEU A 50 3.13 -6.70 0.68
CA LEU A 50 2.10 -6.54 -0.36
C LEU A 50 2.81 -6.50 -1.71
N VAL A 51 2.45 -7.42 -2.62
CA VAL A 51 2.96 -7.44 -4.00
C VAL A 51 1.89 -6.87 -4.92
N VAL A 52 2.27 -5.87 -5.71
CA VAL A 52 1.38 -5.24 -6.70
C VAL A 52 2.08 -5.23 -8.05
N THR A 53 1.33 -5.57 -9.09
CA THR A 53 1.74 -5.45 -10.49
C THR A 53 0.84 -4.41 -11.15
N ILE A 54 1.44 -3.34 -11.66
CA ILE A 54 0.77 -2.33 -12.49
C ILE A 54 1.53 -2.30 -13.81
N ASP A 55 0.80 -2.55 -14.90
CA ASP A 55 1.37 -2.86 -16.21
C ASP A 55 2.42 -3.99 -16.13
N ASP A 56 3.64 -3.75 -16.60
CA ASP A 56 4.73 -4.74 -16.60
C ASP A 56 5.67 -4.60 -15.39
N VAL A 57 5.31 -3.78 -14.39
CA VAL A 57 6.18 -3.51 -13.22
C VAL A 57 5.56 -4.07 -11.95
N THR A 58 6.22 -5.12 -11.43
CA THR A 58 5.89 -5.74 -10.14
C THR A 58 6.79 -5.20 -9.03
N ALA A 59 6.16 -4.74 -7.95
CA ALA A 59 6.84 -4.24 -6.77
C ALA A 59 6.25 -4.82 -5.47
N MET A 60 7.06 -4.89 -4.44
CA MET A 60 6.68 -5.36 -3.10
C MET A 60 6.82 -4.24 -2.08
N SER A 61 5.83 -4.10 -1.21
CA SER A 61 5.84 -3.12 -0.14
C SER A 61 6.84 -3.49 0.96
N GLN A 62 7.62 -2.51 1.41
CA GLN A 62 8.59 -2.61 2.48
C GLN A 62 8.50 -1.37 3.37
N ALA A 63 8.69 -1.52 4.67
CA ALA A 63 8.77 -0.37 5.56
C ALA A 63 10.10 0.36 5.30
N HIS A 64 10.03 1.67 5.08
CA HIS A 64 11.22 2.51 4.94
C HIS A 64 11.01 3.84 5.66
N CYS A 65 11.68 4.01 6.79
CA CYS A 65 11.49 5.14 7.69
C CYS A 65 9.99 5.32 8.04
N ASN A 66 9.38 6.44 7.63
CA ASN A 66 7.96 6.75 7.84
C ASN A 66 7.09 6.54 6.58
N SER A 67 7.62 5.81 5.60
CA SER A 67 6.96 5.56 4.31
C SER A 67 6.89 4.06 4.01
N VAL A 68 6.00 3.70 3.09
CA VAL A 68 5.96 2.38 2.49
C VAL A 68 6.65 2.47 1.13
N TRP A 69 7.78 1.79 0.99
CA TRP A 69 8.52 1.71 -0.25
C TRP A 69 8.06 0.50 -1.06
N PHE A 70 7.62 0.72 -2.30
CA PHE A 70 7.31 -0.34 -3.24
C PHE A 70 8.55 -0.70 -4.04
N ARG A 71 9.41 -1.55 -3.46
CA ARG A 71 10.65 -2.01 -4.09
C ARG A 71 10.34 -2.91 -5.28
N LYS A 72 10.84 -2.58 -6.48
CA LYS A 72 10.72 -3.46 -7.65
C LYS A 72 11.35 -4.83 -7.37
N LEU A 73 10.68 -5.91 -7.76
CA LEU A 73 11.20 -7.26 -7.53
C LEU A 73 12.42 -7.60 -8.39
N ASN A 74 12.52 -7.01 -9.58
CA ASN A 74 13.65 -7.22 -10.49
C ASN A 74 14.78 -6.19 -10.29
N GLY A 75 14.68 -5.37 -9.23
CA GLY A 75 15.65 -4.33 -8.90
C GLY A 75 16.71 -4.80 -7.90
N ASP A 76 17.91 -4.26 -8.03
CA ASP A 76 19.02 -4.43 -7.10
C ASP A 76 19.07 -3.34 -6.03
N GLU A 77 18.11 -2.41 -6.03
CA GLU A 77 18.09 -1.31 -5.07
C GLU A 77 17.97 -1.83 -3.63
N VAL A 78 18.81 -1.31 -2.75
CA VAL A 78 18.77 -1.58 -1.30
C VAL A 78 18.05 -0.47 -0.53
N GLU A 79 17.86 0.68 -1.17
CA GLU A 79 17.18 1.86 -0.63
C GLU A 79 16.40 2.59 -1.74
N PRO A 80 15.35 3.37 -1.41
CA PRO A 80 14.61 4.12 -2.40
C PRO A 80 15.42 5.29 -2.96
N ASP A 81 15.65 5.27 -4.26
CA ASP A 81 16.21 6.39 -5.02
C ASP A 81 15.09 7.34 -5.49
N LEU A 82 15.11 8.61 -5.05
CA LEU A 82 14.10 9.60 -5.43
C LEU A 82 14.10 9.96 -6.93
N VAL A 83 15.14 9.58 -7.67
CA VAL A 83 15.16 9.66 -9.15
C VAL A 83 14.33 8.55 -9.78
N LYS A 84 14.22 7.38 -9.13
CA LYS A 84 13.49 6.19 -9.61
C LYS A 84 12.11 6.02 -8.98
N TYR A 85 11.88 6.64 -7.83
CA TYR A 85 10.66 6.52 -7.05
C TYR A 85 10.05 7.89 -6.78
N TYR A 86 8.72 7.96 -6.68
CA TYR A 86 8.03 9.20 -6.36
C TYR A 86 7.07 9.05 -5.18
N PRO A 87 6.86 10.14 -4.41
CA PRO A 87 5.96 10.12 -3.27
C PRO A 87 4.50 10.14 -3.72
N MET A 88 3.70 9.23 -3.19
CA MET A 88 2.25 9.21 -3.32
C MET A 88 1.60 9.02 -1.96
N LYS A 89 0.60 9.84 -1.63
CA LYS A 89 -0.19 9.69 -0.40
C LYS A 89 -1.47 8.93 -0.70
N ILE A 90 -1.77 7.89 0.06
CA ILE A 90 -3.03 7.16 -0.03
C ILE A 90 -3.75 7.09 1.31
N GLN A 91 -5.07 7.00 1.26
CA GLN A 91 -5.94 6.85 2.43
C GLN A 91 -6.68 5.53 2.32
N VAL A 92 -6.46 4.64 3.28
CA VAL A 92 -7.06 3.31 3.31
C VAL A 92 -8.05 3.25 4.46
N HIS A 93 -9.28 2.82 4.18
CA HIS A 93 -10.29 2.58 5.19
C HIS A 93 -10.19 1.13 5.68
N GLU A 94 -9.75 0.96 6.92
CA GLU A 94 -9.70 -0.33 7.59
C GLU A 94 -10.96 -0.50 8.43
N SER A 95 -11.66 -1.63 8.27
CA SER A 95 -12.78 -1.99 9.14
C SER A 95 -12.29 -3.01 10.15
N VAL A 96 -12.14 -2.56 11.40
CA VAL A 96 -11.78 -3.46 12.51
C VAL A 96 -13.05 -4.17 12.96
N MET A 97 -13.18 -5.44 12.59
CA MET A 97 -14.17 -6.33 13.22
C MET A 97 -13.66 -6.71 14.61
N THR A 98 -14.19 -6.06 15.63
CA THR A 98 -13.94 -6.48 17.02
C THR A 98 -14.85 -7.65 17.37
N SER A 99 -14.31 -8.86 17.37
CA SER A 99 -14.95 -10.01 18.03
C SER A 99 -14.67 -9.91 19.53
N ARG A 100 -15.72 -9.74 20.35
CA ARG A 100 -15.59 -9.86 21.81
C ARG A 100 -15.43 -11.34 22.16
N VAL A 101 -14.33 -11.68 22.83
CA VAL A 101 -14.18 -12.92 23.61
C VAL A 101 -14.86 -12.71 24.96
#